data_AF-A0A7S1ILQ3-F1
#
_entry.id   AF-A0A7S1ILQ3-F1
#
_cell.length_a   1.000
_cell.length_b   1.000
_cell.length_c   1.000
_cell.angle_alpha   90.00
_cell.angle_beta   90.00
_cell.angle_gamma   90.00
#
_symmetry.space_group_name_H-M   'P 1'
#
loop_
_entity.id
_entity.type
_entity.pdbx_description
1 polymer ?
#
loop_
_entity_poly.entity_id
_entity_poly.type
_entity_poly.pdbx_seq_one_letter_code
_entity_poly.pdbx_strand_id
1 'polypeptide(L)'
;MPSVWRQLQEFFDSVETKCIQSYRESSLGGSDVLSPGRSGFAPAIEKEFTKTIPKRRGTWPESNVTVNSGKPVMVILTRSECSASERLKSEINDGRVVSSKLRQFEVVHLEDNKGDAWQEDGHSYAPQVYFFSSKGEPLSVEGPMRKFTHLFATEKELGDAMEEAFALNKVTQFTASLDSISPEDVPKLSMQELKERLLHKGVSYKSAVEKKDLVELLLETM
;
A
#
# COMPACT_ATOMS: atom_id res chain seq x y z
N MET A 1 11.57 14.39 27.88
CA MET A 1 11.32 14.88 26.51
C MET A 1 9.91 14.48 26.08
N PRO A 2 8.94 15.43 26.07
CA PRO A 2 7.58 15.20 25.56
C PRO A 2 7.14 16.13 24.40
N SER A 3 8.03 16.98 23.85
CA SER A 3 7.63 18.06 22.93
C SER A 3 7.20 17.58 21.53
N VAL A 4 7.82 16.52 21.01
CA VAL A 4 7.53 16.02 19.66
C VAL A 4 6.14 15.37 19.58
N TRP A 5 5.74 14.63 20.61
CA TRP A 5 4.41 14.03 20.71
C TRP A 5 3.30 15.08 20.81
N ARG A 6 3.53 16.18 21.52
CA ARG A 6 2.56 17.28 21.62
C ARG A 6 2.41 18.03 20.28
N GLN A 7 3.51 18.28 19.57
CA GLN A 7 3.46 18.90 18.24
C GLN A 7 2.78 18.01 17.19
N LEU A 8 3.01 16.70 17.25
CA LEU A 8 2.30 15.75 16.40
C LEU A 8 0.81 15.70 16.75
N GLN A 9 0.45 15.62 18.03
CA GLN A 9 -0.95 15.61 18.46
C GLN A 9 -1.67 16.91 18.07
N GLU A 10 -1.07 18.08 18.28
CA GLU A 10 -1.65 19.37 17.88
C GLU A 10 -1.77 19.49 16.35
N PHE A 11 -0.80 18.94 15.60
CA PHE A 11 -0.90 18.81 14.15
C PHE A 11 -2.09 17.93 13.76
N PHE A 12 -2.26 16.76 14.38
CA PHE A 12 -3.35 15.83 14.07
C PHE A 12 -4.72 16.36 14.49
N ASP A 13 -4.85 16.98 15.66
CA ASP A 13 -6.08 17.62 16.11
C ASP A 13 -6.45 18.79 15.18
N SER A 14 -5.45 19.53 14.67
CA SER A 14 -5.63 20.56 13.63
C SER A 14 -6.03 19.98 12.27
N VAL A 15 -5.48 18.83 11.86
CA VAL A 15 -5.82 18.14 10.61
C VAL A 15 -7.22 17.57 10.65
N GLU A 16 -7.59 16.91 11.76
CA GLU A 16 -8.94 16.37 11.97
C GLU A 16 -9.97 17.52 12.01
N THR A 17 -9.67 18.61 12.72
CA THR A 17 -10.60 19.75 12.82
C THR A 17 -10.75 20.50 11.49
N LYS A 18 -9.67 20.80 10.77
CA LYS A 18 -9.73 21.60 9.53
C LYS A 18 -10.24 20.81 8.33
N CYS A 19 -9.83 19.55 8.16
CA CYS A 19 -10.29 18.76 7.01
C CYS A 19 -11.75 18.26 7.22
N ILE A 20 -12.23 18.11 8.47
CA ILE A 20 -13.66 17.86 8.76
C ILE A 20 -14.51 19.15 8.70
N GLN A 21 -14.02 20.30 9.19
CA GLN A 21 -14.76 21.57 9.10
C GLN A 21 -14.95 22.04 7.65
N SER A 22 -13.91 22.01 6.81
CA SER A 22 -14.04 22.38 5.38
C SER A 22 -15.04 21.46 4.65
N TYR A 23 -15.08 20.16 4.96
CA TYR A 23 -16.07 19.22 4.40
C TYR A 23 -17.52 19.52 4.84
N ARG A 24 -17.70 19.98 6.09
CA ARG A 24 -19.02 20.34 6.63
C ARG A 24 -19.53 21.68 6.10
N GLU A 25 -18.63 22.59 5.72
CA GLU A 25 -18.96 23.89 5.13
C GLU A 25 -19.17 23.80 3.61
N SER A 26 -18.37 23.01 2.89
CA SER A 26 -18.53 22.77 1.45
C SER A 26 -19.82 21.99 1.08
N SER A 27 -20.38 21.22 2.01
CA SER A 27 -21.67 20.52 1.83
C SER A 27 -22.91 21.41 2.02
N LEU A 28 -22.75 22.69 2.42
CA LEU A 28 -23.85 23.64 2.64
C LEU A 28 -23.85 24.87 1.70
N GLY A 29 -22.94 24.93 0.72
CA GLY A 29 -23.02 25.83 -0.44
C GLY A 29 -22.30 27.18 -0.30
N GLY A 30 -21.61 27.57 -1.39
CA GLY A 30 -21.25 28.97 -1.66
C GLY A 30 -19.80 29.25 -2.06
N SER A 31 -19.57 29.30 -3.37
CA SER A 31 -18.72 30.25 -4.14
C SER A 31 -17.26 30.53 -3.71
N ASP A 32 -16.35 30.04 -4.56
CA ASP A 32 -15.15 30.70 -5.11
C ASP A 32 -14.45 31.78 -4.26
N VAL A 33 -13.38 31.36 -3.56
CA VAL A 33 -12.15 32.15 -3.40
C VAL A 33 -10.95 31.22 -3.62
N LEU A 34 -10.48 31.15 -4.87
CA LEU A 34 -9.25 30.47 -5.25
C LEU A 34 -8.05 31.20 -4.64
N SER A 35 -7.52 30.65 -3.54
CA SER A 35 -6.19 31.02 -3.02
C SER A 35 -5.09 30.57 -4.00
N PRO A 36 -4.05 31.39 -4.25
CA PRO A 36 -3.04 31.09 -5.25
C PRO A 36 -2.06 30.02 -4.75
N GLY A 37 -1.97 28.91 -5.50
CA GLY A 37 -0.80 28.02 -5.49
C GLY A 37 -0.82 26.85 -4.50
N ARG A 38 -1.85 26.00 -4.53
CA ARG A 38 -1.74 24.66 -3.92
C ARG A 38 -0.85 23.78 -4.80
N SER A 39 0.33 23.44 -4.31
CA SER A 39 1.30 22.66 -5.07
C SER A 39 0.81 21.21 -5.24
N GLY A 40 0.60 20.82 -6.50
CA GLY A 40 0.53 19.43 -6.89
C GLY A 40 1.86 18.71 -6.64
N PHE A 41 1.92 17.46 -7.06
CA PHE A 41 3.20 16.78 -7.13
C PHE A 41 4.08 17.46 -8.19
N ALA A 42 5.40 17.47 -8.00
CA ALA A 42 6.31 18.00 -8.99
C ALA A 42 6.20 17.16 -10.28
N PRO A 43 6.39 17.73 -11.47
CA PRO A 43 6.27 16.98 -12.73
C PRO A 43 7.16 15.73 -12.80
N ALA A 44 8.31 15.76 -12.13
CA ALA A 44 9.22 14.62 -12.03
C ALA A 44 8.69 13.47 -11.15
N ILE A 45 7.76 13.76 -10.24
CA ILE A 45 7.05 12.77 -9.42
C ILE A 45 5.80 12.29 -10.17
N GLU A 46 5.00 13.21 -10.71
CA GLU A 46 3.76 12.88 -11.44
C GLU A 46 3.99 11.95 -12.63
N LYS A 47 5.14 12.05 -13.31
CA LYS A 47 5.48 11.15 -14.42
C LYS A 47 5.58 9.68 -14.02
N GLU A 48 5.79 9.38 -12.72
CA GLU A 48 5.85 8.02 -12.20
C GLU A 48 4.46 7.47 -11.86
N PHE A 49 3.42 8.31 -11.89
CA PHE A 49 2.05 7.88 -11.61
C PHE A 49 1.40 7.24 -12.84
N THR A 50 0.63 6.18 -12.60
CA THR A 50 -0.19 5.58 -13.65
C THR A 50 -1.36 6.50 -13.99
N LYS A 51 -1.67 6.59 -15.29
CA LYS A 51 -2.86 7.28 -15.79
C LYS A 51 -4.10 6.39 -15.71
N THR A 52 -3.90 5.08 -15.59
CA THR A 52 -4.99 4.10 -15.52
C THR A 52 -5.32 3.84 -14.06
N ILE A 53 -6.50 4.30 -13.64
CA ILE A 53 -7.00 4.03 -12.30
C ILE A 53 -7.45 2.56 -12.27
N PRO A 54 -6.89 1.71 -11.39
CA PRO A 54 -7.30 0.32 -11.28
C PRO A 54 -8.73 0.22 -10.78
N LYS A 55 -9.46 -0.81 -11.21
CA LYS A 55 -10.80 -1.08 -10.68
C LYS A 55 -10.66 -1.75 -9.32
N ARG A 56 -11.20 -1.11 -8.28
CA ARG A 56 -11.36 -1.70 -6.95
C ARG A 56 -12.67 -2.50 -6.89
N ARG A 57 -12.63 -3.69 -6.28
CA ARG A 57 -13.80 -4.50 -5.94
C ARG A 57 -13.78 -4.78 -4.44
N GLY A 58 -14.94 -4.69 -3.78
CA GLY A 58 -15.06 -4.90 -2.34
C GLY A 58 -14.58 -3.72 -1.49
N THR A 59 -14.68 -3.87 -0.18
CA THR A 59 -14.22 -2.90 0.84
C THR A 59 -12.94 -3.38 1.50
N TRP A 60 -12.12 -2.48 2.01
CA TRP A 60 -10.97 -2.88 2.82
C TRP A 60 -11.43 -3.63 4.09
N PRO A 61 -10.68 -4.61 4.61
CA PRO A 61 -9.43 -5.18 4.08
C PRO A 61 -9.64 -6.33 3.07
N GLU A 62 -10.85 -6.54 2.56
CA GLU A 62 -11.17 -7.63 1.63
C GLU A 62 -11.15 -7.19 0.15
N SER A 63 -10.77 -5.93 -0.11
CA SER A 63 -10.83 -5.36 -1.45
C SER A 63 -9.73 -5.88 -2.36
N ASN A 64 -10.01 -6.00 -3.66
CA ASN A 64 -9.04 -6.38 -4.68
C ASN A 64 -8.98 -5.33 -5.80
N VAL A 65 -7.80 -5.14 -6.39
CA VAL A 65 -7.56 -4.17 -7.47
C VAL A 65 -7.01 -4.84 -8.73
N THR A 66 -7.36 -4.32 -9.90
CA THR A 66 -6.75 -4.77 -11.16
C THR A 66 -5.29 -4.30 -11.26
N VAL A 67 -4.34 -5.22 -11.47
CA VAL A 67 -2.91 -4.89 -11.64
C VAL A 67 -2.54 -4.92 -13.12
N ASN A 68 -1.80 -3.91 -13.60
CA ASN A 68 -1.45 -3.79 -15.02
C ASN A 68 0.02 -4.10 -15.32
N SER A 69 0.90 -4.01 -14.33
CA SER A 69 2.36 -4.01 -14.53
C SER A 69 3.13 -5.13 -13.83
N GLY A 70 2.45 -6.03 -13.12
CA GLY A 70 3.07 -7.05 -12.26
C GLY A 70 3.81 -6.48 -11.04
N LYS A 71 3.73 -5.17 -10.82
CA LYS A 71 4.25 -4.47 -9.64
C LYS A 71 3.16 -4.38 -8.56
N PRO A 72 3.54 -4.26 -7.27
CA PRO A 72 2.59 -3.84 -6.25
C PRO A 72 1.99 -2.47 -6.59
N VAL A 73 0.75 -2.25 -6.19
CA VAL A 73 0.02 -0.99 -6.42
C VAL A 73 0.07 -0.15 -5.16
N MET A 74 0.35 1.14 -5.31
CA MET A 74 0.26 2.13 -4.22
C MET A 74 -0.78 3.17 -4.61
N VAL A 75 -1.82 3.34 -3.80
CA VAL A 75 -2.88 4.32 -4.05
C VAL A 75 -2.77 5.43 -3.01
N ILE A 76 -2.53 6.66 -3.47
CA ILE A 76 -2.44 7.85 -2.63
C ILE A 76 -3.71 8.67 -2.83
N LEU A 77 -4.49 8.83 -1.76
CA LEU A 77 -5.66 9.72 -1.71
C LEU A 77 -5.26 11.02 -1.04
N THR A 78 -5.43 12.15 -1.72
CA THR A 78 -5.19 13.49 -1.15
C THR A 78 -6.40 14.38 -1.30
N ARG A 79 -6.48 15.43 -0.49
CA ARG A 79 -7.45 16.52 -0.70
C ARG A 79 -6.71 17.83 -0.91
N SER A 80 -7.16 18.62 -1.87
CA SER A 80 -6.61 19.94 -2.15
C SER A 80 -6.84 20.87 -0.94
N GLU A 81 -7.97 20.75 -0.24
CA GLU A 81 -8.28 21.51 0.98
C GLU A 81 -7.75 20.88 2.27
N CYS A 82 -6.57 20.26 2.27
CA CYS A 82 -6.03 19.62 3.47
C CYS A 82 -4.53 19.89 3.65
N SER A 83 -4.17 20.57 4.73
CA SER A 83 -2.77 20.95 5.01
C SER A 83 -1.85 19.75 5.21
N ALA A 84 -2.37 18.62 5.69
CA ALA A 84 -1.61 17.36 5.76
C ALA A 84 -1.29 16.81 4.36
N SER A 85 -2.24 16.93 3.42
CA SER A 85 -2.02 16.51 2.03
C SER A 85 -0.98 17.41 1.34
N GLU A 86 -1.09 18.73 1.53
CA GLU A 86 -0.11 19.69 0.99
C GLU A 86 1.30 19.43 1.57
N ARG A 87 1.40 19.19 2.87
CA ARG A 87 2.67 18.87 3.52
C ARG A 87 3.28 17.57 2.97
N LEU A 88 2.50 16.49 2.88
CA LEU A 88 3.00 15.21 2.35
C LEU A 88 3.49 15.37 0.90
N LYS A 89 2.73 16.08 0.05
CA LYS A 89 3.16 16.38 -1.33
C LYS A 89 4.48 17.16 -1.35
N SER A 90 4.62 18.18 -0.50
CA SER A 90 5.87 18.95 -0.40
C SER A 90 7.04 18.08 0.03
N GLU A 91 6.87 17.25 1.07
CA GLU A 91 7.95 16.38 1.54
C GLU A 91 8.34 15.33 0.49
N ILE A 92 7.39 14.79 -0.29
CA ILE A 92 7.69 13.88 -1.41
C ILE A 92 8.40 14.61 -2.56
N ASN A 93 8.01 15.86 -2.86
CA ASN A 93 8.61 16.65 -3.93
C ASN A 93 10.07 17.01 -3.63
N ASP A 94 10.37 17.39 -2.38
CA ASP A 94 11.71 17.76 -1.93
C ASP A 94 12.57 16.54 -1.56
N GLY A 95 11.89 15.43 -1.28
CA GLY A 95 12.43 14.20 -0.76
C GLY A 95 13.12 13.28 -1.76
N ARG A 96 13.99 12.42 -1.25
CA ARG A 96 14.73 11.41 -2.04
C ARG A 96 14.33 9.98 -1.77
N VAL A 97 13.70 9.72 -0.61
CA VAL A 97 13.40 8.37 -0.15
C VAL A 97 12.25 7.81 -0.98
N VAL A 98 11.10 8.50 -0.99
CA VAL A 98 9.91 8.04 -1.71
C VAL A 98 10.14 8.09 -3.21
N SER A 99 10.71 9.20 -3.72
CA SER A 99 10.96 9.39 -5.15
C SER A 99 11.84 8.29 -5.77
N SER A 100 12.83 7.79 -5.03
CA SER A 100 13.67 6.65 -5.49
C SER A 100 12.93 5.31 -5.57
N LYS A 101 11.80 5.17 -4.86
CA LYS A 101 11.03 3.92 -4.75
C LYS A 101 9.80 3.89 -5.64
N LEU A 102 9.28 5.04 -6.12
CA LEU A 102 8.05 5.10 -6.92
C LEU A 102 8.06 4.15 -8.12
N ARG A 103 9.22 3.97 -8.79
CA ARG A 103 9.37 3.05 -9.93
C ARG A 103 9.10 1.58 -9.61
N GLN A 104 9.14 1.20 -8.33
CA GLN A 104 8.89 -0.17 -7.87
C GLN A 104 7.39 -0.46 -7.73
N PHE A 105 6.55 0.57 -7.80
CA PHE A 105 5.11 0.48 -7.66
C PHE A 105 4.40 0.91 -8.95
N GLU A 106 3.16 0.45 -9.10
CA GLU A 106 2.16 1.13 -9.92
C GLU A 106 1.46 2.18 -9.04
N VAL A 107 1.83 3.45 -9.21
CA VAL A 107 1.39 4.51 -8.30
C VAL A 107 0.15 5.20 -8.83
N VAL A 108 -0.95 5.14 -8.09
CA VAL A 108 -2.22 5.79 -8.41
C VAL A 108 -2.38 6.98 -7.48
N HIS A 109 -2.52 8.18 -8.01
CA HIS A 109 -2.86 9.36 -7.23
C HIS A 109 -4.28 9.78 -7.54
N LEU A 110 -5.12 9.87 -6.51
CA LEU A 110 -6.49 10.34 -6.58
C LEU A 110 -6.63 11.54 -5.67
N GLU A 111 -7.13 12.63 -6.24
CA GLU A 111 -7.33 13.87 -5.51
C GLU A 111 -8.80 14.23 -5.45
N ASP A 112 -9.19 14.75 -4.29
CA ASP A 112 -10.55 15.20 -3.99
C ASP A 112 -11.57 14.08 -4.29
N ASN A 113 -12.67 14.41 -4.96
CA ASN A 113 -13.78 13.49 -5.23
C ASN A 113 -13.39 12.26 -6.07
N LYS A 114 -12.23 12.26 -6.72
CA LYS A 114 -11.73 11.07 -7.44
C LYS A 114 -11.36 9.93 -6.50
N GLY A 115 -11.05 10.26 -5.24
CA GLY A 115 -10.66 9.30 -4.20
C GLY A 115 -11.83 8.74 -3.38
N ASP A 116 -13.04 9.30 -3.48
CA ASP A 116 -14.14 8.98 -2.56
C ASP A 116 -14.52 7.49 -2.58
N ALA A 117 -14.50 6.84 -3.76
CA ALA A 117 -14.77 5.41 -3.90
C ALA A 117 -13.69 4.50 -3.25
N TRP A 118 -12.55 5.08 -2.90
CA TRP A 118 -11.43 4.38 -2.27
C TRP A 118 -11.42 4.56 -0.75
N GLN A 119 -12.10 5.58 -0.22
CA GLN A 119 -12.19 5.80 1.21
C GLN A 119 -12.97 4.66 1.89
N GLU A 120 -12.57 4.30 3.09
CA GLU A 120 -13.31 3.37 3.93
C GLU A 120 -14.43 4.09 4.70
N ASP A 121 -15.52 3.38 4.97
CA ASP A 121 -16.61 3.89 5.78
C ASP A 121 -16.10 4.31 7.16
N GLY A 122 -16.40 5.56 7.56
CA GLY A 122 -15.93 6.13 8.83
C GLY A 122 -14.54 6.78 8.76
N HIS A 123 -13.85 6.74 7.63
CA HIS A 123 -12.53 7.35 7.44
C HIS A 123 -12.57 8.51 6.43
N SER A 124 -12.78 9.73 6.93
CA SER A 124 -12.85 10.96 6.11
C SER A 124 -11.57 11.80 6.09
N TYR A 125 -10.50 11.34 6.76
CA TYR A 125 -9.23 12.06 6.84
C TYR A 125 -8.45 11.97 5.53
N ALA A 126 -7.53 12.91 5.30
CA ALA A 126 -6.58 12.88 4.21
C ALA A 126 -5.21 13.40 4.69
N PRO A 127 -4.09 12.93 4.11
CA PRO A 127 -3.99 11.91 3.07
C PRO A 127 -4.26 10.48 3.59
N GLN A 128 -4.56 9.57 2.67
CA GLN A 128 -4.63 8.12 2.92
C GLN A 128 -3.76 7.41 1.88
N VAL A 129 -3.03 6.36 2.28
CA VAL A 129 -2.24 5.54 1.35
C VAL A 129 -2.56 4.08 1.55
N TYR A 130 -2.91 3.41 0.45
CA TYR A 130 -3.22 1.99 0.40
C TYR A 130 -2.18 1.24 -0.42
N PHE A 131 -1.82 0.04 0.03
CA PHE A 131 -0.90 -0.85 -0.67
C PHE A 131 -1.59 -2.14 -1.08
N PHE A 132 -1.36 -2.56 -2.31
CA PHE A 132 -1.81 -3.84 -2.84
C PHE A 132 -0.64 -4.60 -3.44
N SER A 133 -0.70 -5.94 -3.35
CA SER A 133 0.26 -6.83 -3.97
C SER A 133 0.18 -6.75 -5.50
N SER A 134 1.17 -7.34 -6.16
CA SER A 134 1.19 -7.57 -7.60
C SER A 134 0.06 -8.48 -8.12
N LYS A 135 -0.72 -9.09 -7.22
CA LYS A 135 -1.96 -9.81 -7.53
C LYS A 135 -3.23 -8.99 -7.28
N GLY A 136 -3.07 -7.77 -6.78
CA GLY A 136 -4.17 -6.88 -6.46
C GLY A 136 -4.80 -7.13 -5.09
N GLU A 137 -4.19 -7.97 -4.26
CA GLU A 137 -4.65 -8.24 -2.89
C GLU A 137 -4.13 -7.16 -1.94
N PRO A 138 -4.88 -6.79 -0.89
CA PRO A 138 -4.48 -5.73 0.02
C PRO A 138 -3.28 -6.19 0.87
N LEU A 139 -2.33 -5.28 1.12
CA LEU A 139 -1.18 -5.52 1.99
C LEU A 139 -1.43 -4.85 3.34
N SER A 140 -1.18 -5.58 4.42
CA SER A 140 -1.39 -5.11 5.80
C SER A 140 -0.29 -4.15 6.26
N VAL A 141 -0.14 -3.03 5.55
CA VAL A 141 0.81 -1.96 5.87
C VAL A 141 0.04 -0.83 6.54
N GLU A 142 0.42 -0.48 7.76
CA GLU A 142 -0.27 0.52 8.58
C GLU A 142 0.65 1.70 8.93
N GLY A 143 0.08 2.89 8.96
CA GLY A 143 0.69 4.09 9.49
C GLY A 143 0.88 4.02 11.01
N PRO A 144 1.67 4.94 11.58
CA PRO A 144 2.06 4.90 13.00
C PRO A 144 0.89 5.11 13.98
N MET A 145 -0.27 5.57 13.50
CA MET A 145 -1.43 5.90 14.32
C MET A 145 -2.56 4.89 14.12
N ARG A 146 -2.93 4.16 15.18
CA ARG A 146 -4.01 3.16 15.13
C ARG A 146 -5.38 3.69 14.69
N LYS A 147 -5.70 4.96 14.95
CA LYS A 147 -6.97 5.58 14.53
C LYS A 147 -6.95 5.98 13.05
N PHE A 148 -5.75 6.19 12.49
CA PHE A 148 -5.51 6.68 11.15
C PHE A 148 -4.50 5.74 10.46
N THR A 149 -4.91 4.48 10.30
CA THR A 149 -4.05 3.37 9.83
C THR A 149 -3.50 3.58 8.44
N HIS A 150 -4.06 4.48 7.62
CA HIS A 150 -3.58 4.77 6.27
C HIS A 150 -2.89 6.14 6.17
N LEU A 151 -2.68 6.81 7.31
CA LEU A 151 -2.02 8.11 7.36
C LEU A 151 -0.52 7.95 7.54
N PHE A 152 0.24 8.47 6.58
CA PHE A 152 1.68 8.64 6.66
C PHE A 152 1.97 10.14 6.58
N ALA A 153 2.36 10.74 7.70
CA ALA A 153 2.44 12.19 7.85
C ALA A 153 3.73 12.78 7.26
N THR A 154 4.75 11.95 7.04
CA THR A 154 6.06 12.37 6.55
C THR A 154 6.56 11.50 5.40
N GLU A 155 7.51 12.02 4.61
CA GLU A 155 8.18 11.23 3.57
C GLU A 155 8.83 9.97 4.16
N LYS A 156 9.45 10.09 5.33
CA LYS A 156 10.11 8.96 5.99
C LYS A 156 9.12 7.85 6.32
N GLU A 157 7.99 8.20 6.95
CA GLU A 157 6.95 7.22 7.30
C GLU A 157 6.41 6.51 6.06
N LEU A 158 6.14 7.25 4.99
CA LEU A 158 5.70 6.65 3.74
C LEU A 158 6.81 5.78 3.11
N GLY A 159 8.07 6.21 3.18
CA GLY A 159 9.22 5.46 2.70
C GLY A 159 9.40 4.12 3.42
N ASP A 160 9.26 4.10 4.75
CA ASP A 160 9.31 2.88 5.57
C ASP A 160 8.15 1.94 5.19
N ALA A 161 6.94 2.49 5.02
CA ALA A 161 5.76 1.74 4.59
C ALA A 161 5.91 1.14 3.19
N MET A 162 6.55 1.84 2.25
CA MET A 162 6.88 1.30 0.93
C MET A 162 7.84 0.12 1.00
N GLU A 163 8.81 0.12 1.93
CA GLU A 163 9.71 -1.01 2.13
C GLU A 163 8.98 -2.23 2.68
N GLU A 164 8.09 -2.01 3.65
CA GLU A 164 7.23 -3.05 4.20
C GLU A 164 6.31 -3.65 3.13
N ALA A 165 5.62 -2.81 2.35
CA ALA A 165 4.78 -3.25 1.24
C ALA A 165 5.57 -4.10 0.24
N PHE A 166 6.81 -3.73 -0.06
CA PHE A 166 7.66 -4.50 -0.96
C PHE A 166 8.06 -5.86 -0.37
N ALA A 167 8.38 -5.92 0.92
CA ALA A 167 8.68 -7.17 1.62
C ALA A 167 7.45 -8.10 1.63
N LEU A 168 6.27 -7.58 1.98
CA LEU A 168 5.03 -8.35 1.99
C LEU A 168 4.67 -8.86 0.58
N ASN A 169 4.78 -8.02 -0.45
CA ASN A 169 4.52 -8.46 -1.83
C ASN A 169 5.44 -9.60 -2.26
N LYS A 170 6.73 -9.60 -1.87
CA LYS A 170 7.64 -10.71 -2.14
C LYS A 170 7.18 -12.00 -1.47
N VAL A 171 6.73 -11.92 -0.21
CA VAL A 171 6.16 -13.07 0.49
C VAL A 171 4.93 -13.59 -0.26
N THR A 172 4.00 -12.72 -0.66
CA THR A 172 2.81 -13.10 -1.45
C THR A 172 3.17 -13.77 -2.78
N GLN A 173 4.19 -13.27 -3.48
CA GLN A 173 4.66 -13.88 -4.73
C GLN A 173 5.32 -15.25 -4.49
N PHE A 174 6.05 -15.38 -3.38
CA PHE A 174 6.70 -16.62 -3.01
C PHE A 174 5.67 -17.70 -2.60
N THR A 175 4.74 -17.39 -1.69
CA THR A 175 3.69 -18.34 -1.27
C THR A 175 2.83 -18.79 -2.45
N ALA A 176 2.48 -17.85 -3.34
CA ALA A 176 1.81 -18.19 -4.59
C ALA A 176 2.57 -19.20 -5.44
N SER A 177 3.88 -19.01 -5.57
CA SER A 177 4.75 -19.94 -6.29
C SER A 177 4.80 -21.31 -5.59
N LEU A 178 4.78 -21.33 -4.26
CA LEU A 178 4.74 -22.56 -3.46
C LEU A 178 3.45 -23.37 -3.68
N ASP A 179 2.33 -22.71 -3.95
CA ASP A 179 1.02 -23.36 -4.12
C ASP A 179 0.69 -23.74 -5.58
N SER A 180 1.37 -23.15 -6.56
CA SER A 180 0.99 -23.26 -7.99
C SER A 180 1.89 -24.16 -8.85
N ILE A 181 2.69 -25.03 -8.25
CA ILE A 181 3.51 -25.96 -9.03
C ILE A 181 2.65 -27.07 -9.64
N SER A 182 2.86 -27.37 -10.92
CA SER A 182 2.21 -28.49 -11.57
C SER A 182 2.88 -29.82 -11.16
N PRO A 183 2.15 -30.94 -11.01
CA PRO A 183 2.73 -32.23 -10.62
C PRO A 183 3.95 -32.66 -11.46
N GLU A 184 3.96 -32.35 -12.76
CA GLU A 184 5.07 -32.64 -13.68
C GLU A 184 6.36 -31.82 -13.44
N ASP A 185 6.24 -30.68 -12.74
CA ASP A 185 7.37 -29.82 -12.43
C ASP A 185 7.97 -30.11 -11.05
N VAL A 186 7.26 -30.82 -10.17
CA VAL A 186 7.74 -31.22 -8.85
C VAL A 186 9.09 -31.95 -8.90
N PRO A 187 9.32 -32.93 -9.81
CA PRO A 187 10.62 -33.60 -9.91
C PRO A 187 11.77 -32.68 -10.31
N LYS A 188 11.49 -31.54 -10.95
CA LYS A 188 12.50 -30.58 -11.43
C LYS A 188 13.00 -29.66 -10.33
N LEU A 189 12.27 -29.53 -9.22
CA LEU A 189 12.66 -28.70 -8.08
C LEU A 189 13.97 -29.14 -7.45
N SER A 190 14.71 -28.18 -6.89
CA SER A 190 15.86 -28.46 -6.04
C SER A 190 15.42 -29.08 -4.70
N MET A 191 16.35 -29.76 -4.02
CA MET A 191 16.10 -30.30 -2.68
C MET A 191 15.68 -29.24 -1.67
N GLN A 192 16.18 -28.00 -1.81
CA GLN A 192 15.84 -26.92 -0.89
C GLN A 192 14.40 -26.45 -1.10
N GLU A 193 13.98 -26.24 -2.35
CA GLU A 193 12.61 -25.83 -2.69
C GLU A 193 11.57 -26.87 -2.25
N LEU A 194 11.89 -28.16 -2.39
CA LEU A 194 11.01 -29.24 -1.93
C LEU A 194 10.79 -29.18 -0.42
N LYS A 195 11.85 -28.95 0.36
CA LYS A 195 11.77 -28.83 1.83
C LYS A 195 10.96 -27.61 2.24
N GLU A 196 11.19 -26.47 1.61
CA GLU A 196 10.46 -25.22 1.88
C GLU A 196 8.96 -25.37 1.60
N ARG A 197 8.58 -26.06 0.51
CA ARG A 197 7.18 -26.37 0.18
C ARG A 197 6.52 -27.31 1.19
N LEU A 198 7.22 -28.37 1.59
CA LEU A 198 6.71 -29.30 2.61
C LEU A 198 6.53 -28.61 3.97
N LEU A 199 7.49 -27.77 4.38
CA LEU A 199 7.34 -26.93 5.58
C LEU A 199 6.13 -26.00 5.48
N HIS A 200 5.94 -25.35 4.34
CA HIS A 200 4.80 -24.45 4.11
C HIS A 200 3.46 -25.19 4.24
N LYS A 201 3.38 -26.42 3.77
CA LYS A 201 2.20 -27.31 3.90
C LYS A 201 2.06 -27.95 5.28
N GLY A 202 2.97 -27.71 6.23
CA GLY A 202 2.97 -28.33 7.55
C GLY A 202 3.33 -29.81 7.56
N VAL A 203 3.97 -30.30 6.50
CA VAL A 203 4.33 -31.71 6.31
C VAL A 203 5.73 -31.96 6.87
N SER A 204 5.84 -32.89 7.81
CA SER A 204 7.14 -33.31 8.37
C SER A 204 7.86 -34.27 7.41
N TYR A 205 9.10 -33.95 7.05
CA TYR A 205 9.94 -34.77 6.15
C TYR A 205 11.20 -35.32 6.84
N LYS A 206 11.22 -35.42 8.17
CA LYS A 206 12.41 -35.87 8.94
C LYS A 206 12.93 -37.26 8.53
N SER A 207 12.08 -38.11 7.95
CA SER A 207 12.43 -39.44 7.45
C SER A 207 12.89 -39.46 5.99
N ALA A 208 12.71 -38.38 5.24
CA ALA A 208 13.07 -38.28 3.83
C ALA A 208 14.55 -37.89 3.70
N VAL A 209 15.36 -38.83 3.19
CA VAL A 209 16.82 -38.64 3.03
C VAL A 209 17.16 -38.36 1.56
N GLU A 210 16.38 -38.91 0.64
CA GLU A 210 16.58 -38.75 -0.80
C GLU A 210 15.59 -37.75 -1.41
N LYS A 211 15.99 -37.11 -2.51
CA LYS A 211 15.13 -36.17 -3.25
C LYS A 211 13.82 -36.82 -3.70
N LYS A 212 13.85 -38.09 -4.09
CA LYS A 212 12.65 -38.83 -4.56
C LYS A 212 11.59 -38.93 -3.46
N ASP A 213 12.00 -39.13 -2.20
CA ASP A 213 11.10 -39.24 -1.06
C ASP A 213 10.38 -37.91 -0.80
N LEU A 214 11.10 -36.79 -0.95
CA LEU A 214 10.53 -35.44 -0.85
C LEU A 214 9.57 -35.13 -2.00
N VAL A 215 9.87 -35.59 -3.21
CA VAL A 215 9.00 -35.44 -4.38
C VAL A 215 7.70 -36.22 -4.17
N GLU A 216 7.78 -37.46 -3.71
CA GLU A 216 6.62 -38.31 -3.42
C GLU A 216 5.74 -37.69 -2.34
N LEU A 217 6.32 -37.30 -1.19
CA LEU A 217 5.61 -36.61 -0.11
C LEU A 217 4.93 -35.31 -0.57
N LEU A 218 5.58 -34.54 -1.44
CA LEU A 218 4.98 -33.29 -1.93
C LEU A 218 3.82 -33.58 -2.87
N LEU A 219 3.93 -34.59 -3.74
CA LEU A 219 2.85 -35.00 -4.64
C LEU A 219 1.65 -35.58 -3.88
N GLU A 220 1.86 -36.28 -2.76
CA GLU A 220 0.78 -36.78 -1.89
C GLU A 220 0.00 -35.67 -1.17
N THR A 221 0.57 -34.47 -1.08
CA THR A 221 0.03 -33.35 -0.30
C THR A 221 -0.43 -32.18 -1.18
N MET A 222 -0.41 -32.36 -2.49
CA MET A 222 -1.01 -31.49 -3.50
C MET A 222 -2.46 -31.88 -3.76
#